data_AF-A0A962QHJ8-F1
#
_entry.id   AF-A0A962QHJ8-F1
#
_cell.length_a   1.000
_cell.length_b   1.000
_cell.length_c   1.000
_cell.angle_alpha   90.00
_cell.angle_beta   90.00
_cell.angle_gamma   90.00
#
_symmetry.space_group_name_H-M   'P 1'
#
loop_
_entity.id
_entity.type
_entity.pdbx_description
1 polymer ?
#
loop_
_entity_poly.entity_id
_entity_poly.type
_entity_poly.pdbx_seq_one_letter_code
_entity_poly.pdbx_strand_id
1 'polypeptide(L)' 'MTRSLSTLILFAVCLVCPVQTLQAAVPATNLAGLNSHPGEYRVALVIGNSTYPQAPLVSPAKDARDMTEELQKVGFH' A
#
# COMPACT_ATOMS: atom_id res chain seq x y z
N MET A 1 9.42 -49.62 -8.64
CA MET A 1 10.51 -48.62 -8.63
C MET A 1 10.18 -47.36 -9.45
N THR A 2 8.91 -46.91 -9.51
CA THR A 2 8.47 -45.79 -10.38
C THR A 2 8.00 -44.54 -9.62
N ARG A 3 7.81 -44.64 -8.29
CA ARG A 3 7.31 -43.52 -7.46
C ARG A 3 8.38 -42.48 -7.14
N SER A 4 9.66 -42.84 -7.13
CA SER A 4 10.76 -41.91 -6.84
C SER A 4 11.01 -40.93 -8.00
N LEU A 5 10.91 -41.40 -9.25
CA LEU A 5 11.12 -40.57 -10.44
C LEU A 5 9.97 -39.57 -10.67
N SER A 6 8.73 -40.00 -10.42
CA SER A 6 7.54 -39.14 -10.56
C SER A 6 7.49 -38.01 -9.50
N THR A 7 8.05 -38.24 -8.32
CA THR A 7 8.10 -37.24 -7.24
C THR A 7 9.18 -36.18 -7.51
N LEU A 8 10.30 -36.60 -8.13
CA LEU A 8 11.40 -35.71 -8.49
C LEU A 8 11.04 -34.77 -9.66
N ILE A 9 10.23 -35.25 -10.62
CA ILE A 9 9.70 -34.45 -11.74
C ILE A 9 8.69 -33.41 -11.24
N LEU A 10 7.81 -33.75 -10.27
CA LEU A 10 6.88 -32.78 -9.68
C LEU A 10 7.58 -31.66 -8.90
N PHE A 11 8.71 -31.97 -8.23
CA PHE A 11 9.46 -30.98 -7.46
C PHE A 11 10.23 -30.01 -8.37
N ALA A 12 10.72 -30.48 -9.52
CA ALA A 12 11.43 -29.64 -10.49
C ALA A 12 10.51 -28.65 -11.23
N VAL A 13 9.26 -29.01 -11.51
CA VAL A 13 8.29 -28.14 -12.19
C VAL A 13 7.85 -26.97 -11.30
N CYS A 14 7.87 -27.13 -9.97
CA CYS A 14 7.49 -26.08 -9.02
C CYS A 14 8.54 -24.97 -8.85
N LEU A 15 9.80 -25.21 -9.27
CA LEU A 15 10.90 -24.24 -9.14
C LEU A 15 10.98 -23.25 -10.33
N VAL A 16 10.19 -23.48 -11.39
CA VAL A 16 10.20 -22.68 -12.63
C VAL A 16 8.82 -22.09 -12.88
N CYS A 17 8.17 -21.58 -11.84
CA CYS A 17 7.05 -20.68 -12.03
C CYS A 17 7.64 -19.27 -12.04
N PRO A 18 7.85 -18.61 -13.19
CA PRO A 18 8.08 -17.19 -13.16
C PRO A 18 6.83 -16.60 -12.53
N VAL A 19 6.96 -16.10 -11.31
CA VAL A 19 6.01 -15.16 -10.73
C VAL A 19 6.00 -13.98 -11.71
N GLN A 20 5.08 -14.05 -12.67
CA GLN A 20 4.78 -12.97 -13.57
C GLN A 20 4.18 -11.91 -12.65
N THR A 21 5.00 -10.94 -12.28
CA THR A 21 4.59 -9.76 -11.53
C THR A 21 3.42 -9.14 -12.29
N LEU A 22 2.22 -9.35 -11.76
CA LEU A 22 1.02 -8.68 -12.21
C LEU A 22 1.21 -7.20 -11.87
N GLN A 23 1.83 -6.47 -12.79
CA GLN A 23 2.10 -5.06 -12.63
C GLN A 23 0.78 -4.34 -12.88
N ALA A 24 0.03 -4.13 -11.79
CA ALA A 24 -1.15 -3.28 -11.83
C ALA A 24 -0.71 -1.91 -12.35
N ALA A 25 -1.19 -1.53 -13.54
CA ALA A 25 -1.03 -0.18 -14.04
C ALA A 25 -1.82 0.74 -13.12
N VAL A 26 -1.15 1.33 -12.14
CA VAL A 26 -1.73 2.39 -11.32
C VAL A 26 -1.94 3.56 -12.28
N PRO A 27 -3.19 4.00 -12.53
CA PRO A 27 -3.40 5.18 -13.36
C PRO A 27 -2.60 6.31 -12.74
N ALA A 28 -1.84 7.03 -13.58
CA ALA A 28 -1.10 8.21 -13.13
C ALA A 28 -2.10 9.17 -12.49
N THR A 29 -2.15 9.16 -11.15
CA THR A 29 -2.86 10.15 -10.36
C THR A 29 -2.39 11.51 -10.87
N ASN A 30 -3.33 12.42 -11.15
CA ASN A 30 -3.01 13.78 -11.59
C ASN A 30 -1.93 14.37 -10.66
N LEU A 31 -0.68 14.34 -11.09
CA LEU A 31 0.49 14.93 -10.44
C LEU A 31 0.46 16.46 -10.59
N ALA A 32 -0.74 17.04 -10.61
CA ALA A 32 -0.98 18.46 -10.83
C ALA A 32 -0.39 19.35 -9.71
N GLY A 33 0.05 18.76 -8.59
CA GLY A 33 0.65 19.45 -7.46
C GLY A 33 2.18 19.37 -7.34
N LEU A 34 2.91 18.83 -8.32
CA LEU A 34 4.39 18.82 -8.23
C LEU A 34 5.01 20.20 -8.39
N ASN A 35 4.26 21.16 -8.92
CA ASN A 35 4.69 22.54 -8.95
C ASN A 35 4.36 23.17 -7.60
N SER A 36 5.22 22.88 -6.61
CA SER A 36 5.25 23.60 -5.33
C SER A 36 5.51 25.07 -5.63
N HIS A 37 4.46 25.83 -5.95
CA HIS A 37 4.58 27.26 -6.13
C HIS A 37 4.80 27.85 -4.73
N PRO A 38 5.82 28.71 -4.54
CA PRO A 38 5.94 29.48 -3.31
C PRO A 38 4.63 30.23 -3.06
N GLY A 39 3.86 29.82 -2.04
CA GLY A 39 2.56 30.40 -1.71
C GLY A 39 1.32 29.52 -1.97
N GLU A 40 1.46 28.27 -2.42
CA GLU A 40 0.32 27.36 -2.57
C GLU A 40 -0.21 26.87 -1.20
N TYR A 41 -1.51 27.09 -0.94
CA TYR A 41 -2.16 26.62 0.29
C TYR A 41 -2.50 25.13 0.19
N ARG A 42 -1.86 24.31 1.04
CA ARG A 42 -1.99 22.85 1.01
C ARG A 42 -2.95 22.37 2.09
N VAL A 43 -3.95 21.60 1.69
CA VAL A 43 -4.95 21.01 2.60
C VAL A 43 -4.90 19.49 2.46
N ALA A 44 -4.91 18.79 3.58
CA ALA A 44 -5.00 17.33 3.64
C ALA A 44 -6.20 16.89 4.48
N LEU A 45 -6.91 15.86 4.01
CA LEU A 45 -7.96 15.18 4.77
C LEU A 45 -7.42 13.85 5.29
N VAL A 46 -7.31 13.71 6.60
CA VAL A 46 -6.86 12.48 7.26
C VAL A 46 -8.05 11.79 7.93
N ILE A 47 -8.28 10.51 7.62
CA ILE A 47 -9.43 9.74 8.12
C ILE A 47 -8.94 8.49 8.86
N GLY A 48 -9.22 8.39 10.15
CA GLY A 48 -8.92 7.23 10.99
C GLY A 48 -10.16 6.37 11.25
N ASN A 49 -10.46 5.41 10.38
CA ASN A 49 -11.61 4.52 10.52
C ASN A 49 -11.32 3.36 11.49
N SER A 50 -12.05 3.25 12.62
CA SER A 50 -11.76 2.24 13.65
C SER A 50 -12.92 1.34 14.04
N THR A 51 -14.18 1.80 13.95
CA THR A 51 -15.33 1.19 14.64
C THR A 51 -16.12 0.20 13.78
N TYR A 52 -15.43 -0.67 13.03
CA TYR A 52 -16.08 -1.67 12.21
C TYR A 52 -16.77 -2.75 13.06
N PRO A 53 -18.04 -3.10 12.79
CA PRO A 53 -18.82 -3.99 13.67
C PRO A 53 -18.25 -5.39 13.90
N GLN A 54 -17.50 -5.94 12.94
CA GLN A 54 -16.99 -7.32 13.00
C GLN A 54 -15.49 -7.39 13.34
N ALA A 55 -14.76 -6.30 13.13
CA ALA A 55 -13.31 -6.26 13.26
C ALA A 55 -12.85 -4.82 13.57
N PRO A 56 -13.06 -4.34 14.79
CA PRO A 56 -12.61 -3.00 15.18
C PRO A 56 -11.08 -2.92 15.11
N LEU A 57 -10.58 -1.81 14.60
CA LEU A 57 -9.15 -1.54 14.51
C LEU A 57 -8.69 -0.73 15.73
N VAL A 58 -7.51 -1.05 16.24
CA VAL A 58 -7.03 -0.55 17.54
C VAL A 58 -6.57 0.91 17.48
N SER A 59 -5.79 1.28 16.47
CA SER A 59 -5.05 2.55 16.43
C SER A 59 -5.40 3.58 15.33
N PRO A 60 -6.35 3.40 14.37
CA PRO A 60 -6.49 4.38 13.29
C PRO A 60 -6.77 5.83 13.72
N ALA A 61 -7.42 6.03 14.86
CA ALA A 61 -7.64 7.37 15.42
C ALA A 61 -6.36 8.02 15.97
N LYS A 62 -5.42 7.23 16.52
CA LYS A 62 -4.10 7.73 16.91
C LYS A 62 -3.26 8.01 15.67
N ASP A 63 -3.25 7.08 14.72
CA ASP A 63 -2.47 7.19 13.49
C ASP A 63 -2.89 8.43 12.69
N ALA A 64 -4.18 8.76 12.66
CA ALA A 64 -4.69 9.97 12.03
C ALA A 64 -4.16 11.27 12.69
N ARG A 65 -3.98 11.27 14.02
CA ARG A 65 -3.41 12.42 14.75
C ARG A 65 -1.92 12.56 14.46
N ASP A 66 -1.18 11.46 14.57
CA ASP A 66 0.25 11.43 14.26
C ASP A 66 0.50 11.92 12.81
N MET A 67 -0.31 11.45 11.85
CA MET A 67 -0.24 11.91 10.45
C MET A 67 -0.57 13.39 10.30
N THR A 68 -1.55 13.91 11.04
CA THR A 68 -1.89 15.34 11.04
C THR A 68 -0.69 16.18 11.53
N GLU A 69 -0.05 15.75 12.61
CA GLU A 69 1.14 16.43 13.16
C GLU A 69 2.31 16.44 12.16
N GLU A 70 2.56 15.34 11.46
CA GLU A 70 3.62 15.27 10.44
C GLU A 70 3.28 16.10 9.19
N LEU A 71 2.03 16.10 8.75
CA LEU A 71 1.58 16.88 7.59
C LEU A 71 1.69 18.39 7.86
N GLN A 72 1.38 18.82 9.09
CA GLN A 72 1.55 20.21 9.50
C GLN A 72 3.02 20.66 9.44
N LYS A 73 3.97 19.78 9.81
CA LYS A 73 5.41 20.09 9.74
C LYS A 73 5.90 20.32 8.31
N VAL A 74 5.24 19.73 7.30
CA VAL A 74 5.59 19.88 5.88
C VAL A 74 4.71 20.89 5.13
N GLY A 75 3.97 21.71 5.87
CA GLY A 75 3.24 22.87 5.33
C GLY A 75 1.82 22.59 4.86
N PHE A 76 1.19 21.51 5.32
CA PHE A 76 -0.26 21.32 5.20
C PHE A 76 -0.97 21.99 6.38
N HIS A 77 -2.19 22.47 6.14
CA HIS A 77 -3.02 23.14 7.11
C HIS A 77 -4.23 22.29 7.51
#